data_AF-A0A132AHA2-F1
#
_entry.id   AF-A0A132AHA2-F1
#
_cell.length_a   1.000
_cell.length_b   1.000
_cell.length_c   1.000
_cell.angle_alpha   90.00
_cell.angle_beta   90.00
_cell.angle_gamma   90.00
#
_symmetry.space_group_name_H-M   'P 1'
#
loop_
_entity.id
_entity.type
_entity.pdbx_description
1 polymer ?
#
loop_
_entity_poly.entity_id
_entity_poly.type
_entity_poly.pdbx_seq_one_letter_code
_entity_poly.pdbx_strand_id
1 'polypeptide(L)'
;MEETMSRLIMSVDLIRRSCPSCLINVKKLFCNLFCLPNQRDFLRIDRIEGEKVIEATYALSERFVETFFHSCQDVQVFGAYLMDYESACGKLKRSNCTAKDFLRMLGSLNEIPFKFRPLIIDNENELDVSQQSSLDRWPRAIMNDTAYRCDEAPPNQSKCRCDHCQKMCLWNHHNPHQRSDLKQKKITNNRINVRHISSSSSMSRIAKSSSSITSSSSSSSCTFVLGTFILI
;
A
#
# COMPACT_ATOMS: atom_id res chain seq x y z
N MET A 1 0.06 -2.93 20.62
CA MET A 1 0.04 -2.75 19.15
C MET A 1 1.31 -3.28 18.49
N GLU A 2 2.51 -2.97 18.99
CA GLU A 2 3.75 -3.56 18.45
C GLU A 2 3.71 -5.09 18.47
N GLU A 3 3.17 -5.72 19.51
CA GLU A 3 3.10 -7.19 19.58
C GLU A 3 2.15 -7.80 18.54
N THR A 4 0.95 -7.25 18.37
CA THR A 4 -0.01 -7.67 17.33
C THR A 4 0.53 -7.41 15.93
N MET A 5 1.15 -6.25 15.69
CA MET A 5 1.79 -5.93 14.41
C MET A 5 3.02 -6.82 14.14
N SER A 6 3.74 -7.24 15.18
CA SER A 6 4.86 -8.20 15.08
C SER A 6 4.38 -9.60 14.72
N ARG A 7 3.13 -9.94 15.05
CA ARG A 7 2.47 -11.18 14.61
C ARG A 7 1.87 -11.07 13.21
N LEU A 8 1.28 -9.91 12.87
CA LEU A 8 0.68 -9.62 11.56
C LEU A 8 1.71 -9.51 10.43
N ILE A 9 2.88 -8.94 10.75
CA ILE A 9 3.95 -8.75 9.80
C ILE A 9 5.15 -9.56 10.28
N MET A 10 5.45 -10.61 9.52
CA MET A 10 6.70 -11.34 9.66
C MET A 10 7.87 -10.34 9.66
N SER A 11 8.43 -10.11 10.85
CA SER A 11 9.54 -9.21 11.15
C SER A 11 9.33 -7.70 10.93
N VAL A 12 8.51 -7.07 11.78
CA VAL A 12 8.44 -5.60 11.94
C VAL A 12 9.83 -4.94 11.98
N ASP A 13 10.81 -5.56 12.66
CA ASP A 13 12.18 -5.03 12.74
C ASP A 13 12.93 -5.04 11.41
N LEU A 14 12.73 -6.07 10.58
CA LEU A 14 13.35 -6.14 9.26
C LEU A 14 12.77 -5.03 8.37
N ILE A 15 11.44 -4.90 8.33
CA ILE A 15 10.79 -3.86 7.53
C ILE A 15 11.16 -2.47 8.05
N ARG A 16 11.23 -2.28 9.38
CA ARG A 16 11.63 -1.00 9.99
C ARG A 16 13.00 -0.54 9.48
N ARG A 17 13.98 -1.43 9.41
CA ARG A 17 15.35 -1.10 8.99
C ARG A 17 15.47 -0.99 7.46
N SER A 18 14.67 -1.73 6.73
CA SER A 18 14.78 -1.82 5.27
C SER A 18 13.90 -0.82 4.52
N CYS A 19 12.68 -0.59 4.99
CA CYS A 19 11.73 0.32 4.37
C CYS A 19 10.75 0.93 5.40
N PRO A 20 11.17 2.01 6.10
CA PRO A 20 10.34 2.70 7.08
C PRO A 20 8.99 3.19 6.54
N SER A 21 8.94 3.62 5.27
CA SER A 21 7.71 4.12 4.63
C SER A 21 6.62 3.05 4.57
N CYS A 22 6.97 1.82 4.17
CA CYS A 22 6.05 0.68 4.21
C CYS A 22 5.51 0.46 5.62
N LEU A 23 6.40 0.32 6.62
CA LEU A 23 5.98 0.07 8.00
C LEU A 23 5.07 1.19 8.54
N ILE A 24 5.39 2.44 8.26
CA ILE A 24 4.57 3.58 8.69
C ILE A 24 3.19 3.55 8.05
N ASN A 25 3.09 3.20 6.77
CA ASN A 25 1.79 3.08 6.11
C ASN A 25 0.95 1.93 6.71
N VAL A 26 1.57 0.78 7.07
CA VAL A 26 0.87 -0.28 7.81
C VAL A 26 0.38 0.24 9.17
N LYS A 27 1.25 0.96 9.90
CA LYS A 27 0.88 1.57 11.19
C LYS A 27 -0.29 2.53 11.01
N LYS A 28 -0.28 3.39 9.99
CA LYS A 28 -1.38 4.31 9.70
C LYS A 28 -2.68 3.57 9.43
N LEU A 29 -2.67 2.54 8.58
CA LEU A 29 -3.88 1.74 8.31
C LEU A 29 -4.52 1.24 9.61
N PHE A 30 -3.74 0.55 10.46
CA PHE A 30 -4.25 -0.06 11.68
C PHE A 30 -4.53 0.96 12.80
N CYS A 31 -3.74 2.03 12.92
CA CYS A 31 -4.04 3.11 13.87
C CYS A 31 -5.37 3.78 13.54
N ASN A 32 -5.60 4.12 12.27
CA ASN A 32 -6.89 4.67 11.85
C ASN A 32 -8.03 3.65 12.08
N LEU A 33 -7.76 2.34 12.00
CA LEU A 33 -8.71 1.25 12.23
C LEU A 33 -8.95 0.87 13.71
N PHE A 34 -8.14 1.26 14.67
CA PHE A 34 -8.36 0.82 16.07
C PHE A 34 -8.38 1.97 17.07
N CYS A 35 -8.02 3.18 16.64
CA CYS A 35 -7.52 4.19 17.56
C CYS A 35 -8.09 5.58 17.34
N LEU A 36 -8.63 5.84 16.15
CA LEU A 36 -9.16 7.16 15.86
C LEU A 36 -10.52 7.37 16.54
N PRO A 37 -10.74 8.49 17.24
CA PRO A 37 -11.99 8.77 17.93
C PRO A 37 -13.17 8.96 16.95
N ASN A 38 -12.88 9.39 15.72
CA ASN A 38 -13.86 9.58 14.66
C ASN A 38 -13.98 8.37 13.72
N GLN A 39 -13.50 7.20 14.12
CA GLN A 39 -13.52 5.98 13.31
C GLN A 39 -14.90 5.65 12.70
N ARG A 40 -15.98 5.94 13.42
CA ARG A 40 -17.37 5.73 12.97
C ARG A 40 -17.72 6.44 11.66
N ASP A 41 -16.92 7.41 11.21
CA ASP A 41 -17.16 8.14 9.96
C ASP A 41 -16.76 7.33 8.72
N PHE A 42 -15.78 6.44 8.85
CA PHE A 42 -15.22 5.64 7.76
C PHE A 42 -15.15 4.14 8.06
N LEU A 43 -15.61 3.68 9.23
CA LEU A 43 -15.78 2.27 9.58
C LEU A 43 -17.25 1.97 9.87
N ARG A 44 -17.78 0.90 9.28
CA ARG A 44 -19.11 0.36 9.59
C ARG A 44 -18.96 -1.07 10.11
N ILE A 45 -19.61 -1.37 11.23
CA ILE A 45 -19.66 -2.74 11.75
C ILE A 45 -20.69 -3.52 10.94
N ASP A 46 -20.27 -4.64 10.36
CA ASP A 46 -21.12 -5.50 9.53
C ASP A 46 -21.63 -6.73 10.31
N ARG A 47 -20.82 -7.26 11.25
CA ARG A 47 -21.22 -8.40 12.08
C ARG A 47 -20.70 -8.29 13.50
N ILE A 48 -21.59 -8.58 14.45
CA ILE A 48 -21.33 -8.67 15.89
C ILE A 48 -21.76 -10.06 16.38
N GLU A 49 -20.96 -10.67 17.24
CA GLU A 49 -21.31 -11.91 17.95
C GLU A 49 -21.13 -11.67 19.46
N GLY A 50 -22.24 -11.62 20.20
CA GLY A 50 -22.25 -11.20 21.60
C GLY A 50 -21.80 -9.74 21.73
N GLU A 51 -20.74 -9.50 22.50
CA GLU A 51 -20.12 -8.18 22.67
C GLU A 51 -18.91 -7.96 21.75
N LYS A 52 -18.65 -8.87 20.81
CA LYS A 52 -17.46 -8.83 19.95
C LYS A 52 -17.83 -8.42 18.53
N VAL A 53 -17.12 -7.43 18.01
CA VAL A 53 -17.08 -7.15 16.57
C VAL A 53 -16.35 -8.29 15.87
N ILE A 54 -16.95 -8.83 14.81
CA ILE A 54 -16.36 -9.92 14.03
C ILE A 54 -15.96 -9.46 12.64
N GLU A 55 -16.77 -8.59 12.04
CA GLU A 55 -16.54 -8.07 10.70
C GLU A 55 -16.95 -6.60 10.57
N ALA A 56 -16.16 -5.83 9.84
CA ALA A 56 -16.44 -4.43 9.53
C ALA A 56 -16.08 -4.07 8.08
N THR A 57 -16.76 -3.08 7.50
CA THR A 57 -16.36 -2.45 6.24
C THR A 57 -15.59 -1.17 6.54
N TYR A 58 -14.42 -1.01 5.92
CA TYR A 58 -13.51 0.12 6.13
C TYR A 58 -13.34 0.95 4.84
N ALA A 59 -13.87 2.17 4.84
CA ALA A 59 -13.78 3.12 3.74
C ALA A 59 -12.41 3.82 3.71
N LEU A 60 -11.70 3.67 2.60
CA LEU A 60 -10.31 4.08 2.41
C LEU A 60 -10.18 4.87 1.10
N SER A 61 -9.35 5.90 1.07
CA SER A 61 -9.03 6.59 -0.17
C SER A 61 -8.13 5.73 -1.07
N GLU A 62 -8.42 5.67 -2.37
CA GLU A 62 -7.58 4.96 -3.34
C GLU A 62 -6.14 5.46 -3.31
N ARG A 63 -5.95 6.78 -3.18
CA ARG A 63 -4.62 7.40 -3.07
C ARG A 63 -3.81 6.83 -1.91
N PHE A 64 -4.40 6.70 -0.72
CA PHE A 64 -3.72 6.09 0.43
C PHE A 64 -3.38 4.63 0.13
N VAL A 65 -4.36 3.87 -0.36
CA VAL A 65 -4.25 2.42 -0.61
C VAL A 65 -3.17 2.10 -1.62
N GLU A 66 -3.15 2.78 -2.77
CA GLU A 66 -2.15 2.56 -3.81
C GLU A 66 -0.76 2.98 -3.37
N THR A 67 -0.63 4.12 -2.69
CA THR A 67 0.66 4.57 -2.16
C THR A 67 1.19 3.59 -1.11
N PHE A 68 0.32 3.09 -0.22
CA PHE A 68 0.67 2.07 0.76
C PHE A 68 1.14 0.78 0.08
N PHE A 69 0.36 0.22 -0.83
CA PHE A 69 0.72 -1.00 -1.54
C PHE A 69 2.07 -0.88 -2.26
N HIS A 70 2.25 0.18 -3.05
CA HIS A 70 3.50 0.41 -3.79
C HIS A 70 4.69 0.69 -2.88
N SER A 71 4.49 1.20 -1.67
CA SER A 71 5.58 1.35 -0.69
C SER A 71 6.11 -0.01 -0.19
N CYS A 72 5.30 -1.07 -0.28
CA CYS A 72 5.59 -2.40 0.25
C CYS A 72 5.89 -3.45 -0.83
N GLN A 73 5.51 -3.22 -2.10
CA GLN A 73 5.54 -4.22 -3.17
C GLN A 73 6.91 -4.87 -3.44
N ASP A 74 7.99 -4.13 -3.16
CA ASP A 74 9.38 -4.53 -3.40
C ASP A 74 10.11 -4.86 -2.10
N VAL A 75 9.44 -4.76 -0.93
CA VAL A 75 10.04 -5.06 0.36
C VAL A 75 10.32 -6.55 0.45
N GLN A 76 11.57 -6.92 0.73
CA GLN A 76 11.95 -8.29 1.01
C GLN A 76 11.92 -8.61 2.51
N VAL A 77 11.51 -9.82 2.86
CA VAL A 77 11.54 -10.39 4.21
C VAL A 77 12.02 -11.83 4.07
N PHE A 78 12.96 -12.26 4.92
CA PHE A 78 13.54 -13.62 4.90
C PHE A 78 13.99 -14.13 3.51
N GLY A 79 14.47 -13.22 2.65
CA GLY A 79 14.99 -13.56 1.31
C GLY A 79 13.93 -13.72 0.21
N ALA A 80 12.66 -13.46 0.48
CA ALA A 80 11.58 -13.39 -0.51
C ALA A 80 10.90 -12.01 -0.48
N TYR A 81 10.12 -11.65 -1.51
CA TYR A 81 9.33 -10.42 -1.44
C TYR A 81 8.16 -10.61 -0.47
N LEU A 82 7.79 -9.56 0.26
CA LEU A 82 6.64 -9.55 1.18
C LEU A 82 5.37 -10.01 0.47
N MET A 83 5.19 -9.57 -0.78
CA MET A 83 4.05 -9.92 -1.62
C MET A 83 4.05 -11.37 -2.13
N ASP A 84 5.13 -12.14 -1.91
CA ASP A 84 5.16 -13.58 -2.21
C ASP A 84 4.55 -14.42 -1.07
N TYR A 85 4.33 -13.82 0.10
CA TYR A 85 3.72 -14.51 1.25
C TYR A 85 2.19 -14.55 1.15
N GLU A 86 1.61 -15.68 1.56
CA GLU A 86 0.15 -15.86 1.59
C GLU A 86 -0.54 -14.84 2.50
N SER A 87 0.11 -14.42 3.58
CA SER A 87 -0.40 -13.37 4.47
C SER A 87 -0.49 -11.98 3.83
N ALA A 88 0.23 -11.75 2.72
CA ALA A 88 0.18 -10.49 1.97
C ALA A 88 -0.72 -10.59 0.73
N CYS A 89 -0.57 -11.63 -0.09
CA CYS A 89 -1.25 -11.71 -1.39
C CYS A 89 -2.08 -13.00 -1.59
N GLY A 90 -2.24 -13.80 -0.53
CA GLY A 90 -2.95 -15.06 -0.61
C GLY A 90 -2.25 -16.01 -1.59
N LYS A 91 -3.03 -16.63 -2.47
CA LYS A 91 -2.52 -17.53 -3.52
C LYS A 91 -2.04 -16.79 -4.77
N LEU A 92 -2.15 -15.46 -4.81
CA LEU A 92 -1.73 -14.68 -5.97
C LEU A 92 -0.21 -14.57 -5.99
N LYS A 93 0.35 -14.60 -7.20
CA LYS A 93 1.76 -14.22 -7.40
C LYS A 93 1.88 -12.70 -7.23
N ARG A 94 3.04 -12.23 -6.75
CA ARG A 94 3.35 -10.79 -6.63
C ARG A 94 2.99 -9.97 -7.87
N SER A 95 3.22 -10.49 -9.08
CA SER A 95 2.92 -9.79 -10.34
C SER A 95 1.42 -9.56 -10.60
N ASN A 96 0.55 -10.31 -9.94
CA ASN A 96 -0.90 -10.29 -10.12
C ASN A 96 -1.63 -9.78 -8.86
N CYS A 97 -0.88 -9.47 -7.80
CA CYS A 97 -1.45 -8.96 -6.57
C CYS A 97 -1.66 -7.45 -6.70
N THR A 98 -2.88 -6.98 -6.46
CA THR A 98 -3.23 -5.56 -6.48
C THR A 98 -3.25 -4.98 -5.07
N ALA A 99 -3.32 -3.65 -4.94
CA ALA A 99 -3.50 -2.99 -3.65
C ALA A 99 -4.77 -3.46 -2.91
N LYS A 100 -5.85 -3.70 -3.66
CA LYS A 100 -7.11 -4.25 -3.14
C LYS A 100 -6.94 -5.68 -2.60
N ASP A 101 -6.20 -6.52 -3.31
CA ASP A 101 -5.93 -7.90 -2.87
C ASP A 101 -5.08 -7.91 -1.61
N PHE A 102 -4.03 -7.08 -1.59
CA PHE A 102 -3.17 -6.92 -0.42
C PHE A 102 -3.95 -6.49 0.83
N LEU A 103 -4.80 -5.46 0.71
CA LEU A 103 -5.65 -5.03 1.83
C LEU A 103 -6.69 -6.05 2.23
N ARG A 104 -7.30 -6.76 1.28
CA ARG A 104 -8.25 -7.84 1.59
C ARG A 104 -7.56 -8.93 2.40
N MET A 105 -6.32 -9.27 2.06
CA MET A 105 -5.54 -10.25 2.82
C MET A 105 -5.24 -9.74 4.22
N LEU A 106 -4.70 -8.53 4.36
CA LEU A 106 -4.45 -7.91 5.66
C LEU A 106 -5.69 -7.87 6.55
N GLY A 107 -6.86 -7.56 5.98
CA GLY A 107 -8.14 -7.54 6.70
C GLY A 107 -8.75 -8.89 6.99
N SER A 108 -8.16 -9.97 6.48
CA SER A 108 -8.60 -11.36 6.72
C SER A 108 -7.70 -12.12 7.70
N LEU A 109 -6.58 -11.52 8.13
CA LEU A 109 -5.63 -12.11 9.05
C LEU A 109 -6.30 -12.45 10.39
N ASN A 110 -5.91 -13.58 10.99
CA ASN A 110 -6.47 -14.00 12.27
C ASN A 110 -5.80 -13.30 13.46
N GLU A 111 -4.68 -12.63 13.20
CA GLU A 111 -3.88 -11.91 14.18
C GLU A 111 -4.46 -10.51 14.49
N ILE A 112 -5.41 -10.00 13.70
CA ILE A 112 -6.18 -8.79 14.04
C ILE A 112 -7.43 -9.13 14.87
N PRO A 113 -7.91 -8.19 15.72
CA PRO A 113 -9.06 -8.43 16.60
C PRO A 113 -10.37 -8.78 15.90
N PHE A 114 -10.57 -8.26 14.69
CA PHE A 114 -11.74 -8.52 13.84
C PHE A 114 -11.36 -8.39 12.37
N LYS A 115 -12.13 -9.02 11.49
CA LYS A 115 -11.89 -8.94 10.05
C LYS A 115 -12.42 -7.62 9.50
N PHE A 116 -11.74 -7.04 8.52
CA PHE A 116 -12.28 -5.90 7.79
C PHE A 116 -12.27 -6.11 6.27
N ARG A 117 -13.30 -5.59 5.61
CA ARG A 117 -13.40 -5.52 4.15
C ARG A 117 -13.09 -4.10 3.69
N PRO A 118 -12.09 -3.89 2.80
CA PRO A 118 -11.79 -2.56 2.30
C PRO A 118 -12.86 -2.11 1.29
N LEU A 119 -13.39 -0.91 1.50
CA LEU A 119 -14.15 -0.13 0.52
C LEU A 119 -13.23 0.98 0.01
N ILE A 120 -12.69 0.82 -1.18
CA ILE A 120 -11.74 1.77 -1.78
C ILE A 120 -12.53 2.76 -2.63
N ILE A 121 -12.35 4.06 -2.37
CA ILE A 121 -13.07 5.16 -3.03
C ILE A 121 -12.04 6.09 -3.68
N ASP A 122 -12.22 6.43 -4.95
CA ASP A 122 -11.24 7.20 -5.73
C ASP A 122 -11.23 8.69 -5.37
N ASN A 123 -12.40 9.27 -5.09
CA ASN A 123 -12.60 10.68 -4.78
C ASN A 123 -13.69 10.89 -3.73
N GLU A 124 -13.45 11.84 -2.82
CA GLU A 124 -14.43 12.23 -1.79
C GLU A 124 -15.74 12.77 -2.39
N ASN A 125 -15.72 13.21 -3.65
CA ASN A 125 -16.89 13.70 -4.38
C ASN A 125 -17.81 12.59 -4.89
N GLU A 126 -17.36 11.33 -4.89
CA GLU A 126 -18.18 10.16 -5.22
C GLU A 126 -19.07 9.73 -4.02
N LEU A 127 -18.89 10.38 -2.86
CA LEU A 127 -19.79 10.26 -1.71
C LEU A 127 -21.13 10.96 -1.92
N ASP A 128 -21.31 11.64 -3.05
CA ASP A 128 -22.53 12.36 -3.38
C ASP A 128 -23.22 11.77 -4.62
N VAL A 129 -24.55 11.77 -4.53
CA VAL A 129 -25.55 11.62 -5.59
C VAL A 129 -26.17 10.23 -5.83
N SER A 130 -27.37 10.16 -5.24
CA SER A 130 -28.64 9.61 -5.75
C SER A 130 -29.13 8.25 -5.22
N GLN A 131 -30.17 8.37 -4.37
CA GLN A 131 -31.07 7.32 -3.86
C GLN A 131 -30.70 6.58 -2.56
N GLN A 132 -30.38 7.32 -1.50
CA GLN A 132 -30.64 6.81 -0.14
C GLN A 132 -31.49 7.82 0.64
N SER A 133 -32.80 7.56 0.68
CA SER A 133 -33.72 8.17 1.62
C SER A 133 -33.30 7.84 3.05
N SER A 134 -33.08 8.89 3.85
CA SER A 134 -33.24 8.98 5.31
C SER A 134 -32.48 8.01 6.25
N LEU A 135 -31.70 8.64 7.13
CA LEU A 135 -31.14 8.20 8.44
C LEU A 135 -29.79 7.47 8.56
N ASP A 136 -29.26 6.78 7.54
CA ASP A 136 -27.93 6.14 7.66
C ASP A 136 -27.01 6.47 6.47
N ARG A 137 -26.47 7.69 6.47
CA ARG A 137 -25.44 8.10 5.50
C ARG A 137 -24.07 7.66 6.01
N TRP A 138 -23.58 6.54 5.48
CA TRP A 138 -22.21 6.07 5.66
C TRP A 138 -21.61 5.71 4.28
N PRO A 139 -20.33 5.99 4.03
CA PRO A 139 -19.38 6.67 4.92
C PRO A 139 -19.66 8.18 5.03
N ARG A 140 -19.41 8.77 6.22
CA ARG A 140 -19.46 10.23 6.43
C ARG A 140 -18.15 10.91 6.03
N ALA A 141 -17.06 10.17 6.05
CA ALA A 141 -15.75 10.54 5.55
C ALA A 141 -15.06 9.26 5.06
N ILE A 142 -13.98 9.41 4.30
CA ILE A 142 -13.08 8.30 3.97
C ILE A 142 -11.79 8.44 4.75
N MET A 143 -11.15 7.34 5.11
CA MET A 143 -9.82 7.43 5.68
C MET A 143 -8.83 7.82 4.59
N ASN A 144 -8.31 9.05 4.70
CA ASN A 144 -7.42 9.68 3.73
C ASN A 144 -6.17 10.25 4.41
N ASP A 145 -5.53 9.46 5.27
CA ASP A 145 -4.27 9.84 5.90
C ASP A 145 -3.15 9.91 4.83
N THR A 146 -2.07 10.64 5.12
CA THR A 146 -0.92 10.73 4.22
C THR A 146 -0.13 9.42 4.21
N ALA A 147 -0.14 8.71 3.09
CA ALA A 147 0.78 7.59 2.86
C ALA A 147 2.11 8.07 2.27
N TYR A 148 3.21 7.39 2.62
CA TYR A 148 4.56 7.72 2.17
C TYR A 148 5.02 6.73 1.09
N ARG A 149 5.62 7.25 0.02
CA ARG A 149 6.23 6.42 -1.03
C ARG A 149 7.54 5.79 -0.53
N CYS A 150 8.00 4.72 -1.15
CA CYS A 150 9.24 4.07 -0.71
C CYS A 150 10.51 4.93 -0.92
N ASP A 151 10.47 5.88 -1.85
CA ASP A 151 11.53 6.86 -2.12
C ASP A 151 11.34 8.22 -1.42
N GLU A 152 10.37 8.29 -0.51
CA GLU A 152 10.09 9.42 0.37
C GLU A 152 10.44 9.04 1.81
N ALA A 153 11.01 9.97 2.57
CA ALA A 153 11.34 9.76 3.97
C ALA A 153 10.17 10.23 4.84
N PRO A 154 9.56 9.35 5.65
CA PRO A 154 8.61 9.78 6.67
C PRO A 154 9.30 10.65 7.73
N PRO A 155 8.55 11.44 8.52
CA PRO A 155 9.11 12.26 9.59
C PRO A 155 10.00 11.46 10.55
N ASN A 156 11.21 11.94 10.78
CA ASN A 156 12.22 11.32 11.65
C ASN A 156 12.60 9.87 11.25
N GLN A 157 12.50 9.54 9.96
CA GLN A 157 12.90 8.24 9.42
C GLN A 157 13.76 8.40 8.15
N SER A 158 14.43 7.33 7.74
CA SER A 158 15.12 7.27 6.46
C SER A 158 14.19 6.81 5.33
N LYS A 159 14.62 7.02 4.09
CA LYS A 159 14.02 6.38 2.90
C LYS A 159 14.26 4.86 2.93
N CYS A 160 13.54 4.13 2.08
CA CYS A 160 13.78 2.70 1.91
C CYS A 160 15.11 2.44 1.21
N ARG A 161 15.70 1.27 1.46
CA ARG A 161 16.89 0.81 0.73
C ARG A 161 16.54 0.40 -0.70
N CYS A 162 17.51 0.50 -1.62
CA CYS A 162 17.33 0.11 -3.03
C CYS A 162 16.85 -1.33 -3.20
N ASP A 163 17.34 -2.28 -2.41
CA ASP A 163 16.90 -3.68 -2.47
C ASP A 163 15.46 -3.94 -2.01
N HIS A 164 14.83 -2.93 -1.39
CA HIS A 164 13.42 -2.96 -0.96
C HIS A 164 12.54 -1.93 -1.69
N CYS A 165 13.10 -1.16 -2.63
CA CYS A 165 12.40 -0.13 -3.40
C CYS A 165 13.18 0.17 -4.68
N GLN A 166 12.65 -0.22 -5.85
CA GLN A 166 13.36 -0.04 -7.13
C GLN A 166 13.68 1.42 -7.44
N LYS A 167 12.81 2.34 -7.05
CA LYS A 167 12.98 3.80 -7.26
C LYS A 167 14.16 4.40 -6.50
N MET A 168 14.70 3.68 -5.52
CA MET A 168 15.87 4.10 -4.73
C MET A 168 17.20 3.62 -5.33
N CYS A 169 17.17 2.79 -6.38
CA CYS A 169 18.36 2.28 -7.01
C CYS A 169 18.98 3.28 -7.98
N LEU A 170 20.30 3.45 -7.90
CA LEU A 170 21.06 4.21 -8.88
C LEU A 170 21.26 3.42 -10.16
N TRP A 171 21.14 4.09 -11.31
CA TRP A 171 21.47 3.51 -12.61
C TRP A 171 22.98 3.15 -12.63
N ASN A 172 23.30 1.93 -13.09
CA ASN A 172 24.65 1.32 -13.16
C ASN A 172 25.23 0.69 -11.87
N HIS A 173 24.51 0.70 -10.76
CA HIS A 173 24.85 -0.15 -9.61
C HIS A 173 24.08 -1.48 -9.67
N HIS A 174 24.51 -2.49 -8.90
CA HIS A 174 23.79 -3.75 -8.81
C HIS A 174 22.34 -3.48 -8.34
N ASN A 175 21.40 -3.53 -9.28
CA ASN A 175 19.99 -3.36 -9.01
C ASN A 175 19.37 -4.76 -8.87
N PRO A 176 18.97 -5.20 -7.67
CA PRO A 176 18.37 -6.51 -7.46
C PRO A 176 17.04 -6.68 -8.23
N HIS A 177 16.40 -5.59 -8.63
CA HIS A 177 15.16 -5.59 -9.43
C HIS A 177 15.38 -5.87 -10.92
N GLN A 178 16.60 -5.67 -11.46
CA GLN A 178 16.86 -5.85 -12.90
C GLN A 178 16.95 -7.33 -13.35
N ARG A 179 17.03 -8.29 -12.41
CA ARG A 179 17.13 -9.73 -12.76
C ARG A 179 15.85 -10.28 -13.39
N SER A 180 14.67 -9.68 -13.16
CA SER A 180 13.41 -10.08 -13.81
C SER A 180 13.30 -9.57 -15.25
N ASP A 181 13.74 -8.34 -15.51
CA ASP A 181 13.57 -7.71 -16.84
C ASP A 181 14.44 -8.37 -17.91
N LEU A 182 15.64 -8.83 -17.55
CA LEU A 182 16.52 -9.57 -18.47
C LEU A 182 15.97 -10.96 -18.84
N LYS A 183 15.18 -11.59 -17.97
CA LYS A 183 14.47 -12.85 -18.30
C LYS A 183 13.30 -12.61 -19.24
N GLN A 184 12.51 -11.55 -19.03
CA GLN A 184 11.45 -11.15 -19.97
C GLN A 184 12.03 -10.82 -21.35
N LYS A 185 13.13 -10.05 -21.41
CA LYS A 185 13.78 -9.66 -22.67
C LYS A 185 14.39 -10.86 -23.42
N LYS A 186 14.90 -11.89 -22.72
CA LYS A 186 15.35 -13.15 -23.33
C LYS A 186 14.21 -13.97 -23.93
N ILE A 187 13.02 -13.99 -23.30
CA ILE A 187 11.86 -14.73 -23.84
C ILE A 187 11.29 -14.03 -25.08
N THR A 188 11.26 -12.69 -25.09
CA THR A 188 10.84 -11.92 -26.27
C THR A 188 11.84 -12.00 -27.42
N ASN A 189 13.15 -11.99 -27.14
CA ASN A 189 14.18 -12.15 -28.18
C ASN A 189 14.22 -13.57 -28.78
N ASN A 190 13.88 -14.61 -28.02
CA ASN A 190 13.79 -15.98 -28.56
C ASN A 190 12.54 -16.20 -29.43
N ARG A 191 11.53 -15.34 -29.39
CA ARG A 191 10.38 -15.38 -30.32
C ARG A 191 10.61 -14.63 -31.63
N ILE A 192 11.63 -13.78 -31.70
CA ILE A 192 11.90 -12.93 -32.88
C ILE A 192 12.92 -13.58 -33.83
N ASN A 193 13.62 -14.65 -33.41
CA ASN A 193 14.68 -15.27 -34.22
C ASN A 193 14.19 -16.29 -35.27
N VAL A 194 13.04 -16.02 -35.90
CA VAL A 194 12.62 -16.65 -37.17
C VAL A 194 11.98 -15.57 -38.04
N ARG A 195 12.80 -14.80 -38.77
CA ARG A 195 12.60 -14.39 -40.18
C ARG A 195 13.67 -13.38 -40.62
N HIS A 196 14.09 -13.56 -41.86
CA HIS A 196 15.19 -12.95 -42.59
C HIS A 196 15.13 -11.41 -42.78
N ILE A 197 16.31 -10.79 -42.71
CA ILE A 197 16.98 -9.85 -43.66
C ILE A 197 16.09 -8.91 -44.51
N SER A 198 16.19 -7.58 -44.28
CA SER A 198 16.81 -6.59 -45.20
C SER A 198 16.57 -5.11 -44.79
N SER A 199 17.67 -4.36 -44.74
CA SER A 199 17.91 -2.91 -44.97
C SER A 199 16.76 -1.88 -44.97
N SER A 200 16.89 -0.82 -44.16
CA SER A 200 17.46 0.48 -44.58
C SER A 200 17.06 1.66 -43.65
N SER A 201 18.04 2.54 -43.49
CA SER A 201 18.13 3.87 -42.87
C SER A 201 16.92 4.83 -42.94
N SER A 202 16.68 5.56 -41.84
CA SER A 202 16.69 7.04 -41.82
C SER A 202 16.62 7.63 -40.41
N MET A 203 17.45 8.66 -40.18
CA MET A 203 17.51 9.48 -38.96
C MET A 203 16.37 10.50 -38.90
N SER A 204 15.90 10.82 -37.69
CA SER A 204 15.32 12.15 -37.37
C SER A 204 15.52 12.46 -35.89
N ARG A 205 15.91 13.70 -35.59
CA ARG A 205 16.30 14.26 -34.27
C ARG A 205 15.13 15.05 -33.63
N ILE A 206 15.36 15.49 -32.38
CA ILE A 206 14.76 16.64 -31.65
C ILE A 206 13.46 16.28 -30.89
N ALA A 207 13.16 16.65 -29.63
CA ALA A 207 13.70 17.64 -28.67
C ALA A 207 13.51 17.19 -27.21
N LYS A 208 14.34 17.74 -26.31
CA LYS A 208 14.13 17.80 -24.87
C LYS A 208 13.11 18.91 -24.54
N SER A 209 12.28 18.72 -23.50
CA SER A 209 12.02 19.80 -22.56
C SER A 209 11.70 19.22 -21.17
N SER A 210 12.34 19.82 -20.17
CA SER A 210 12.21 19.53 -18.75
C SER A 210 11.43 20.66 -18.11
N SER A 211 10.57 20.37 -17.14
CA SER A 211 10.16 21.38 -16.17
C SER A 211 9.90 20.72 -14.82
N SER A 212 10.46 21.37 -13.80
CA SER A 212 10.53 21.00 -12.40
C SER A 212 9.54 21.87 -11.65
N ILE A 213 8.73 21.33 -10.73
CA ILE A 213 8.01 22.13 -9.74
C ILE A 213 8.08 21.47 -8.37
N THR A 214 8.34 22.33 -7.40
CA THR A 214 8.76 22.16 -6.02
C THR A 214 7.61 21.82 -5.05
N SER A 215 7.97 21.09 -4.00
CA SER A 215 7.16 20.64 -2.86
C SER A 215 6.98 21.70 -1.77
N SER A 216 5.90 21.61 -1.00
CA SER A 216 5.84 22.07 0.40
C SER A 216 5.02 21.08 1.24
N SER A 217 5.54 20.74 2.42
CA SER A 217 5.04 19.71 3.33
C SER A 217 4.82 20.28 4.73
N SER A 218 3.76 19.85 5.41
CA SER A 218 3.50 20.13 6.83
C SER A 218 3.15 18.83 7.55
N SER A 219 4.01 18.43 8.50
CA SER A 219 3.91 17.21 9.31
C SER A 219 3.17 17.47 10.63
N SER A 220 2.31 16.54 11.06
CA SER A 220 1.76 16.48 12.42
C SER A 220 1.88 15.06 12.99
N SER A 221 2.36 14.94 14.23
CA SER A 221 2.61 13.68 14.95
C SER A 221 1.46 13.38 15.92
N CYS A 222 1.01 12.13 15.99
CA CYS A 222 -0.04 11.68 16.93
C CYS A 222 0.55 10.82 18.06
N THR A 223 0.41 11.32 19.29
CA THR A 223 0.50 10.59 20.56
C THR A 223 -0.90 10.15 21.00
N PHE A 224 -1.02 8.91 21.45
CA PHE A 224 -2.26 8.33 21.93
C PHE A 224 -2.64 8.83 23.32
N VAL A 225 -3.87 9.29 23.47
CA VAL A 225 -4.57 9.36 24.75
C VAL A 225 -5.45 8.11 24.83
N LEU A 226 -5.23 7.28 25.86
CA LEU A 226 -6.16 6.23 26.24
C LEU A 226 -7.44 6.91 26.74
N GLY A 227 -8.46 6.94 25.89
CA GLY A 227 -9.78 7.48 26.20
C GLY A 227 -10.84 6.42 25.96
N THR A 228 -11.53 6.06 27.04
CA THR A 228 -12.64 5.13 27.19
C THR A 228 -13.68 5.27 26.06
N PHE A 229 -13.97 4.17 25.34
CA PHE A 229 -15.16 4.08 24.48
C PHE A 229 -16.40 4.03 25.38
N ILE A 230 -17.17 5.11 25.40
CA ILE A 230 -18.54 5.12 25.93
C ILE A 230 -19.48 5.07 24.73
N LEU A 231 -20.32 4.04 24.73
CA LEU A 231 -21.48 3.87 23.85
C LEU A 231 -22.45 5.04 24.00
N ILE A 232 -22.76 5.72 22.88
CA ILE A 232 -24.09 6.28 22.59
C ILE A 232 -24.37 6.07 21.10
#